data_AF-A0A397GJL5-F1
#
_entry.id   AF-A0A397GJL5-F1
#
_cell.length_a   1.000
_cell.length_b   1.000
_cell.length_c   1.000
_cell.angle_alpha   90.00
_cell.angle_beta   90.00
_cell.angle_gamma   90.00
#
_symmetry.space_group_name_H-M   'P 1'
#
loop_
_entity.id
_entity.type
_entity.pdbx_description
1 polymer ?
#
loop_
_entity_poly.entity_id
_entity_poly.type
_entity_poly.pdbx_seq_one_letter_code
_entity_poly.pdbx_strand_id
1 'polypeptide(L)'
;MATRTKRSRQEDYMHEFLNHQWEYPYPLITKKFEWCPLCPHFRGERSTRYIFEDLLGKKFPSCKPSFLNGMQLDGYNEELKLAYEFQGPQHFHQNSMFHKRGEIDLDSQRKRDQKKWDICKERSIDLIEVPYDSDLFPYIKSELQKRDLLGKKFPSCKPSFLNGMQLDGYNEELKLAYEFQGPQHFHQNSMFHKRGEIDLDSQRKRDQKKWDICKERSIDLIEVPYDSDLFPYIKSELQKREIENLDPVERMVLNIDEYDNPERFNSLNSTPQWPFNLLISGRTRSGKTNEVINLLLGNKMYRLFNGKKCGTRYIKNDDLVLIGHHINEPKYKYLKRCYEIIANSPKPYREDITFRAMKPDKIPKIDDFSSKRGTVVVFEDLCTEPKKIQDKIAPYFSEGRHANISSIYITQSFFDCPKLIRKNLDYIVLFNGSGTYDELVNIARQYTKKWRDIVDILNKNLQGREFIVIDLTRAKEDALYLRKGWDSPLKIDE
;
A
#
# COMPACT_ATOMS: atom_id res chain seq x y z
N MET A 1 20.11 3.37 -58.31
CA MET A 1 20.23 4.51 -57.37
C MET A 1 18.88 5.20 -57.28
N ALA A 2 18.18 5.10 -56.15
CA ALA A 2 17.08 5.98 -55.78
C ALA A 2 17.00 6.00 -54.26
N THR A 3 17.06 7.20 -53.72
CA THR A 3 17.35 7.56 -52.33
C THR A 3 16.16 7.31 -51.40
N ARG A 4 16.47 6.74 -50.24
CA ARG A 4 15.58 6.38 -49.14
C ARG A 4 15.11 7.66 -48.42
N THR A 5 13.84 8.06 -48.58
CA THR A 5 13.22 9.12 -47.78
C THR A 5 12.88 8.60 -46.38
N LYS A 6 13.51 9.18 -45.36
CA LYS A 6 13.23 8.96 -43.94
C LYS A 6 11.78 9.38 -43.63
N ARG A 7 10.93 8.44 -43.20
CA ARG A 7 9.67 8.75 -42.50
C ARG A 7 10.00 9.13 -41.05
N SER A 8 9.53 10.30 -40.63
CA SER A 8 9.55 10.79 -39.25
C SER A 8 8.81 9.83 -38.31
N ARG A 9 9.49 9.37 -37.26
CA ARG A 9 8.89 8.57 -36.18
C ARG A 9 7.83 9.42 -35.45
N GLN A 10 6.59 8.91 -35.45
CA GLN A 10 5.47 9.39 -34.65
C GLN A 10 5.75 9.17 -33.16
N GLU A 11 5.16 10.03 -32.33
CA GLU A 11 5.31 10.09 -30.88
C GLU A 11 4.83 8.81 -30.19
N ASP A 12 5.76 8.10 -29.56
CA ASP A 12 5.51 6.93 -28.71
C ASP A 12 5.21 7.39 -27.27
N TYR A 13 4.15 6.84 -26.66
CA TYR A 13 3.70 7.16 -25.30
C TYR A 13 3.87 5.93 -24.39
N MET A 14 4.46 6.14 -23.21
CA MET A 14 4.80 5.10 -22.23
C MET A 14 3.73 5.07 -21.12
N HIS A 15 3.19 3.90 -20.78
CA HIS A 15 2.27 3.69 -19.65
C HIS A 15 2.78 2.56 -18.75
N GLU A 16 2.60 2.72 -17.44
CA GLU A 16 3.05 1.78 -16.40
C GLU A 16 1.84 1.29 -15.59
N PHE A 17 1.68 -0.02 -15.46
CA PHE A 17 0.71 -0.65 -14.57
C PHE A 17 1.29 -1.99 -14.08
N LEU A 18 1.46 -2.15 -12.77
CA LEU A 18 1.86 -3.40 -12.10
C LEU A 18 3.14 -4.05 -12.69
N ASN A 19 4.23 -3.29 -12.80
CA ASN A 19 5.57 -3.71 -13.28
C ASN A 19 5.66 -4.24 -14.72
N HIS A 20 4.74 -3.87 -15.62
CA HIS A 20 4.85 -4.18 -17.05
C HIS A 20 4.86 -2.89 -17.89
N GLN A 21 5.93 -2.71 -18.68
CA GLN A 21 6.10 -1.62 -19.64
C GLN A 21 5.72 -2.10 -21.05
N TRP A 22 4.85 -1.37 -21.75
CA TRP A 22 4.53 -1.63 -23.16
C TRP A 22 4.23 -0.33 -23.93
N GLU A 23 4.53 -0.31 -25.22
CA GLU A 23 4.37 0.86 -26.11
C GLU A 23 3.21 0.63 -27.09
N TYR A 24 2.32 1.63 -27.27
CA TYR A 24 1.20 1.53 -28.22
C TYR A 24 0.83 2.88 -28.88
N PRO A 25 0.59 2.95 -30.20
CA PRO A 25 0.27 4.21 -30.89
C PRO A 25 -1.10 4.83 -30.53
N TYR A 26 -1.13 6.11 -30.17
CA TYR A 26 -2.35 6.89 -29.86
C TYR A 26 -3.48 6.81 -30.94
N PRO A 27 -3.18 6.82 -32.26
CA PRO A 27 -4.22 6.67 -33.29
C PRO A 27 -4.90 5.29 -33.30
N LEU A 28 -4.27 4.25 -32.72
CA LEU A 28 -4.84 2.91 -32.64
C LEU A 28 -5.69 2.73 -31.38
N ILE A 29 -5.28 3.35 -30.26
CA ILE A 29 -6.09 3.44 -29.02
C ILE A 29 -7.45 4.08 -29.32
N THR A 30 -7.43 5.16 -30.10
CA THR A 30 -8.63 5.94 -30.45
C THR A 30 -9.53 5.28 -31.50
N LYS A 31 -9.04 4.26 -32.23
CA LYS A 31 -9.79 3.60 -33.32
C LYS A 31 -10.26 2.18 -33.01
N LYS A 32 -9.59 1.43 -32.12
CA LYS A 32 -9.92 0.02 -31.84
C LYS A 32 -10.25 -0.30 -30.37
N PHE A 33 -10.00 0.60 -29.41
CA PHE A 33 -10.30 0.39 -27.97
C PHE A 33 -9.76 -0.93 -27.36
N GLU A 34 -8.72 -1.52 -27.90
CA GLU A 34 -8.06 -2.72 -27.33
C GLU A 34 -6.86 -2.32 -26.45
N TRP A 35 -6.70 -2.97 -25.29
CA TRP A 35 -5.60 -2.72 -24.33
C TRP A 35 -4.83 -4.01 -24.00
N CYS A 36 -3.66 -3.85 -23.35
CA CYS A 36 -2.57 -4.82 -23.19
C CYS A 36 -2.98 -6.32 -23.19
N PRO A 37 -2.48 -7.14 -24.14
CA PRO A 37 -2.79 -8.57 -24.23
C PRO A 37 -2.10 -9.43 -23.16
N LEU A 38 -1.21 -8.85 -22.35
CA LEU A 38 -0.35 -9.56 -21.39
C LEU A 38 -0.74 -9.33 -19.91
N CYS A 39 -1.62 -8.36 -19.60
CA CYS A 39 -2.06 -8.11 -18.22
C CYS A 39 -3.17 -9.09 -17.78
N PRO A 40 -3.08 -9.69 -16.56
CA PRO A 40 -4.04 -10.68 -16.06
C PRO A 40 -5.31 -10.00 -15.54
N HIS A 41 -6.20 -9.57 -16.44
CA HIS A 41 -7.46 -8.93 -16.06
C HIS A 41 -8.64 -9.89 -15.88
N PHE A 42 -8.49 -10.91 -15.02
CA PHE A 42 -9.61 -11.78 -14.63
C PHE A 42 -9.52 -12.25 -13.17
N ARG A 43 -10.65 -12.15 -12.44
CA ARG A 43 -10.88 -12.90 -11.19
C ARG A 43 -10.75 -14.39 -11.50
N GLY A 44 -10.05 -15.17 -10.68
CA GLY A 44 -9.86 -16.61 -10.91
C GLY A 44 -8.66 -17.21 -10.19
N GLU A 45 -8.46 -18.52 -10.39
CA GLU A 45 -7.42 -19.39 -9.80
C GLU A 45 -6.01 -18.75 -9.76
N ARG A 46 -5.66 -18.02 -10.82
CA ARG A 46 -4.33 -17.37 -10.93
C ARG A 46 -4.11 -16.27 -9.91
N SER A 47 -5.15 -15.49 -9.57
CA SER A 47 -5.06 -14.41 -8.58
C SER A 47 -5.01 -14.97 -7.16
N THR A 48 -5.79 -16.01 -6.88
CA THR A 48 -5.76 -16.76 -5.62
C THR A 48 -4.37 -17.32 -5.35
N ARG A 49 -3.72 -17.91 -6.37
CA ARG A 49 -2.34 -18.42 -6.27
C ARG A 49 -1.37 -17.35 -5.79
N TYR A 50 -1.38 -16.18 -6.42
CA TYR A 50 -0.45 -15.10 -6.09
C TYR A 50 -0.59 -14.64 -4.63
N ILE A 51 -1.81 -14.59 -4.10
CA ILE A 51 -2.04 -14.17 -2.70
C ILE A 51 -1.48 -15.21 -1.72
N PHE A 52 -1.67 -16.50 -1.97
CA PHE A 52 -1.09 -17.57 -1.14
C PHE A 52 0.45 -17.57 -1.20
N GLU A 53 1.01 -17.38 -2.40
CA GLU A 53 2.48 -17.33 -2.59
C GLU A 53 3.11 -16.11 -1.91
N ASP A 54 2.44 -14.95 -1.94
CA ASP A 54 2.89 -13.70 -1.32
C ASP A 54 2.82 -13.77 0.22
N LEU A 55 1.69 -14.23 0.79
CA LEU A 55 1.50 -14.27 2.24
C LEU A 55 2.37 -15.32 2.95
N LEU A 56 2.69 -16.42 2.28
CA LEU A 56 3.42 -17.55 2.87
C LEU A 56 4.87 -17.67 2.38
N GLY A 57 5.27 -16.92 1.34
CA GLY A 57 6.61 -16.99 0.76
C GLY A 57 6.97 -18.35 0.14
N LYS A 58 5.97 -19.16 -0.22
CA LYS A 58 6.12 -20.54 -0.73
C LYS A 58 5.29 -20.71 -2.00
N LYS A 59 5.75 -21.56 -2.93
CA LYS A 59 5.04 -21.80 -4.21
C LYS A 59 3.83 -22.70 -4.04
N PHE A 60 2.76 -22.43 -4.79
CA PHE A 60 1.52 -23.22 -4.84
C PHE A 60 1.20 -23.65 -6.27
N PRO A 61 1.95 -24.62 -6.84
CA PRO A 61 1.68 -25.12 -8.18
C PRO A 61 0.30 -25.80 -8.25
N SER A 62 -0.39 -25.61 -9.38
CA SER A 62 -1.54 -26.44 -9.71
C SER A 62 -1.04 -27.82 -10.10
N CYS A 63 -1.61 -28.87 -9.51
CA CYS A 63 -1.12 -30.23 -9.70
C CYS A 63 -2.24 -31.26 -9.62
N LYS A 64 -1.96 -32.46 -10.14
CA LYS A 64 -2.79 -33.66 -10.00
C LYS A 64 -2.02 -34.67 -9.15
N PRO A 65 -2.05 -34.56 -7.82
CA PRO A 65 -1.31 -35.46 -6.97
C PRO A 65 -1.78 -36.90 -7.19
N SER A 66 -0.84 -37.85 -7.14
CA SER A 66 -1.13 -39.28 -7.36
C SER A 66 -2.21 -39.82 -6.42
N PHE A 67 -2.36 -39.21 -5.25
CA PHE A 67 -3.34 -39.57 -4.23
C PHE A 67 -4.77 -39.07 -4.49
N LEU A 68 -4.95 -38.15 -5.42
CA LEU A 68 -6.26 -37.60 -5.79
C LEU A 68 -6.94 -38.40 -6.91
N ASN A 69 -6.46 -39.62 -7.21
CA ASN A 69 -7.08 -40.55 -8.17
C ASN A 69 -7.46 -39.88 -9.52
N GLY A 70 -6.57 -39.03 -10.04
CA GLY A 70 -6.75 -38.30 -11.30
C GLY A 70 -7.39 -36.90 -11.20
N MET A 71 -7.78 -36.46 -9.99
CA MET A 71 -8.35 -35.12 -9.73
C MET A 71 -7.25 -34.06 -9.50
N GLN A 72 -7.58 -32.79 -9.74
CA GLN A 72 -6.65 -31.65 -9.73
C GLN A 72 -6.96 -30.69 -8.57
N LEU A 73 -5.90 -30.10 -7.99
CA LEU A 73 -5.96 -28.96 -7.07
C LEU A 73 -5.47 -27.70 -7.77
N ASP A 74 -6.09 -26.56 -7.47
CA ASP A 74 -5.73 -25.27 -8.08
C ASP A 74 -4.41 -24.73 -7.54
N GLY A 75 -4.09 -25.06 -6.29
CA GLY A 75 -2.75 -24.90 -5.72
C GLY A 75 -2.52 -25.81 -4.52
N TYR A 76 -1.35 -26.43 -4.45
CA TYR A 76 -0.95 -27.30 -3.35
C TYR A 76 0.52 -27.09 -2.99
N ASN A 77 0.80 -27.01 -1.69
CA ASN A 77 2.13 -26.99 -1.14
C ASN A 77 2.34 -28.19 -0.19
N GLU A 78 3.29 -29.05 -0.53
CA GLU A 78 3.55 -30.28 0.22
C GLU A 78 4.24 -30.06 1.57
N GLU A 79 5.07 -29.01 1.68
CA GLU A 79 5.82 -28.66 2.89
C GLU A 79 4.88 -28.15 3.99
N LEU A 80 3.92 -27.30 3.61
CA LEU A 80 2.91 -26.74 4.52
C LEU A 80 1.71 -27.65 4.72
N LYS A 81 1.63 -28.77 3.99
CA LYS A 81 0.42 -29.62 3.90
C LYS A 81 -0.85 -28.79 3.66
N LEU A 82 -0.75 -27.79 2.79
CA LEU A 82 -1.81 -26.81 2.53
C LEU A 82 -2.21 -26.82 1.05
N ALA A 83 -3.51 -26.85 0.78
CA ALA A 83 -4.09 -26.75 -0.55
C ALA A 83 -5.18 -25.66 -0.59
N TYR A 84 -5.43 -25.11 -1.77
CA TYR A 84 -6.62 -24.28 -2.01
C TYR A 84 -7.35 -24.67 -3.29
N GLU A 85 -8.65 -24.38 -3.32
CA GLU A 85 -9.51 -24.55 -4.48
C GLU A 85 -10.39 -23.30 -4.68
N PHE A 86 -10.39 -22.74 -5.88
CA PHE A 86 -11.16 -21.55 -6.22
C PHE A 86 -12.53 -21.96 -6.77
N GLN A 87 -13.58 -21.69 -5.99
CA GLN A 87 -14.94 -22.06 -6.36
C GLN A 87 -15.54 -20.99 -7.28
N GLY A 88 -15.53 -21.25 -8.60
CA GLY A 88 -16.14 -20.36 -9.59
C GLY A 88 -17.68 -20.24 -9.47
N PRO A 89 -18.31 -19.28 -10.19
CA PRO A 89 -19.76 -19.04 -10.17
C PRO A 89 -20.63 -20.27 -10.48
N GLN A 90 -20.06 -21.24 -11.20
CA GLN A 90 -20.69 -22.52 -11.54
C GLN A 90 -21.03 -23.41 -10.34
N HIS A 91 -20.50 -23.16 -9.13
CA HIS A 91 -20.84 -23.93 -7.92
C HIS A 91 -22.11 -23.40 -7.21
N PHE A 92 -22.56 -22.18 -7.55
CA PHE A 92 -23.61 -21.46 -6.81
C PHE A 92 -24.87 -21.18 -7.64
N HIS A 93 -24.80 -21.19 -8.98
CA HIS A 93 -25.94 -20.90 -9.87
C HIS A 93 -26.06 -21.91 -11.03
N GLN A 94 -27.28 -22.38 -11.31
CA GLN A 94 -27.59 -23.15 -12.52
C GLN A 94 -27.33 -22.30 -13.77
N ASN A 95 -26.25 -22.61 -14.49
CA ASN A 95 -25.93 -21.99 -15.76
C ASN A 95 -26.19 -22.98 -16.92
N SER A 96 -27.11 -22.64 -17.83
CA SER A 96 -27.54 -23.48 -18.96
C SER A 96 -26.42 -23.80 -19.97
N MET A 97 -25.30 -23.09 -19.90
CA MET A 97 -24.09 -23.39 -20.70
C MET A 97 -23.21 -24.51 -20.12
N PHE A 98 -23.23 -24.75 -18.80
CA PHE A 98 -22.33 -25.70 -18.12
C PHE A 98 -23.04 -26.92 -17.48
N HIS A 99 -24.36 -26.84 -17.26
CA HIS A 99 -25.18 -27.96 -16.75
C HIS A 99 -26.17 -28.42 -17.82
N LYS A 100 -25.69 -29.15 -18.82
CA LYS A 100 -26.54 -29.62 -19.93
C LYS A 100 -27.62 -30.61 -19.46
N ARG A 101 -27.50 -31.19 -18.25
CA ARG A 101 -28.47 -32.10 -17.64
C ARG A 101 -29.07 -31.58 -16.31
N GLY A 102 -28.93 -30.28 -16.02
CA GLY A 102 -29.56 -29.66 -14.84
C GLY A 102 -29.02 -30.17 -13.50
N GLU A 103 -29.93 -30.56 -12.59
CA GLU A 103 -29.65 -30.95 -11.19
C GLU A 103 -28.63 -32.10 -11.03
N ILE A 104 -28.56 -33.00 -12.01
CA ILE A 104 -27.68 -34.18 -12.00
C ILE A 104 -26.19 -33.78 -12.08
N ASP A 105 -25.88 -32.69 -12.80
CA ASP A 105 -24.50 -32.19 -12.96
C ASP A 105 -24.02 -31.45 -11.70
N LEU A 106 -24.92 -30.78 -10.98
CA LEU A 106 -24.65 -30.13 -9.69
C LEU A 106 -24.42 -31.13 -8.56
N ASP A 107 -25.23 -32.20 -8.49
CA ASP A 107 -25.07 -33.28 -7.50
C ASP A 107 -23.76 -34.07 -7.73
N SER A 108 -23.39 -34.28 -9.00
CA SER A 108 -22.13 -34.92 -9.38
C SER A 108 -20.90 -34.07 -9.03
N GLN A 109 -21.01 -32.75 -9.11
CA GLN A 109 -19.94 -31.81 -8.75
C GLN A 109 -19.77 -31.73 -7.23
N ARG A 110 -20.87 -31.64 -6.46
CA ARG A 110 -20.86 -31.73 -4.99
C ARG A 110 -20.26 -33.03 -4.47
N LYS A 111 -20.60 -34.17 -5.10
CA LYS A 111 -20.00 -35.48 -4.78
C LYS A 111 -18.49 -35.53 -5.05
N ARG A 112 -18.01 -34.77 -6.04
CA ARG A 112 -16.58 -34.69 -6.36
C ARG A 112 -15.82 -33.79 -5.39
N ASP A 113 -16.40 -32.64 -5.03
CA ASP A 113 -15.83 -31.69 -4.07
C ASP A 113 -15.75 -32.34 -2.67
N GLN A 114 -16.82 -33.03 -2.24
CA GLN A 114 -16.81 -33.81 -1.00
C GLN A 114 -15.72 -34.89 -0.98
N LYS A 115 -15.54 -35.60 -2.09
CA LYS A 115 -14.50 -36.63 -2.21
C LYS A 115 -13.09 -36.04 -2.14
N LYS A 116 -12.86 -34.84 -2.68
CA LYS A 116 -11.57 -34.14 -2.52
C LYS A 116 -11.33 -33.76 -1.07
N TRP A 117 -12.35 -33.25 -0.40
CA TRP A 117 -12.28 -32.90 1.02
C TRP A 117 -11.93 -34.12 1.89
N ASP A 118 -12.62 -35.25 1.67
CA ASP A 118 -12.39 -36.49 2.42
C ASP A 118 -10.95 -37.00 2.21
N ILE A 119 -10.44 -37.01 0.97
CA ILE A 119 -9.07 -37.44 0.63
C ILE A 119 -8.02 -36.49 1.24
N CYS A 120 -8.24 -35.18 1.20
CA CYS A 120 -7.35 -34.20 1.82
C CYS A 120 -7.30 -34.39 3.34
N LYS A 121 -8.46 -34.61 3.97
CA LYS A 121 -8.57 -34.83 5.41
C LYS A 121 -7.90 -36.12 5.86
N GLU A 122 -8.09 -37.23 5.14
CA GLU A 122 -7.41 -38.51 5.42
C GLU A 122 -5.88 -38.38 5.40
N ARG A 123 -5.35 -37.44 4.61
CA ARG A 123 -3.91 -37.19 4.48
C ARG A 123 -3.38 -36.06 5.34
N SER A 124 -4.19 -35.50 6.23
CA SER A 124 -3.83 -34.34 7.05
C SER A 124 -3.37 -33.15 6.21
N ILE A 125 -4.05 -32.91 5.08
CA ILE A 125 -3.85 -31.73 4.22
C ILE A 125 -4.98 -30.76 4.50
N ASP A 126 -4.63 -29.53 4.89
CA ASP A 126 -5.60 -28.45 5.08
C ASP A 126 -6.04 -27.91 3.71
N LEU A 127 -7.32 -28.03 3.40
CA LEU A 127 -7.91 -27.51 2.16
C LEU A 127 -8.70 -26.22 2.44
N ILE A 128 -8.34 -25.13 1.78
CA ILE A 128 -9.05 -23.85 1.84
C ILE A 128 -9.87 -23.66 0.56
N GLU A 129 -11.19 -23.66 0.69
CA GLU A 129 -12.11 -23.32 -0.39
C GLU A 129 -12.30 -21.80 -0.44
N VAL A 130 -12.02 -21.20 -1.59
CA VAL A 130 -12.08 -19.74 -1.80
C VAL A 130 -13.28 -19.40 -2.70
N PRO A 131 -14.34 -18.78 -2.16
CA PRO A 131 -15.53 -18.41 -2.93
C PRO A 131 -15.27 -17.32 -3.99
N TYR A 132 -15.85 -17.41 -5.19
CA TYR A 132 -15.67 -16.41 -6.26
C TYR A 132 -16.21 -15.01 -5.96
N ASP A 133 -17.17 -14.92 -5.02
CA ASP A 133 -17.82 -13.68 -4.59
C ASP A 133 -17.11 -13.01 -3.41
N SER A 134 -16.18 -13.71 -2.77
CA SER A 134 -15.38 -13.19 -1.66
C SER A 134 -14.30 -12.20 -2.11
N ASP A 135 -13.96 -11.25 -1.23
CA ASP A 135 -12.76 -10.44 -1.38
C ASP A 135 -11.54 -11.30 -1.03
N LEU A 136 -10.76 -11.66 -2.06
CA LEU A 136 -9.76 -12.73 -1.98
C LEU A 136 -8.71 -12.48 -0.88
N PHE A 137 -8.18 -11.25 -0.78
CA PHE A 137 -7.08 -10.96 0.13
C PHE A 137 -7.49 -10.98 1.61
N PRO A 138 -8.57 -10.27 2.04
CA PRO A 138 -9.08 -10.36 3.41
C PRO A 138 -9.48 -11.78 3.81
N TYR A 139 -10.14 -12.52 2.91
CA TYR A 139 -10.61 -13.88 3.17
C TYR A 139 -9.44 -14.84 3.42
N ILE A 140 -8.48 -14.90 2.49
CA ILE A 140 -7.30 -15.78 2.59
C ILE A 140 -6.47 -15.46 3.84
N LYS A 141 -6.26 -14.17 4.13
CA LYS A 141 -5.54 -13.76 5.35
C LYS A 141 -6.23 -14.25 6.62
N SER A 142 -7.55 -14.15 6.71
CA SER A 142 -8.32 -14.62 7.88
C SER A 142 -8.27 -16.14 8.05
N GLU A 143 -8.32 -16.89 6.95
CA GLU A 143 -8.26 -18.36 6.98
C GLU A 143 -6.87 -18.88 7.37
N LEU A 144 -5.80 -18.19 6.96
CA LEU A 144 -4.42 -18.49 7.37
C LEU A 144 -4.17 -18.14 8.85
N GLN A 145 -4.77 -17.05 9.35
CA GLN A 145 -4.70 -16.67 10.78
C GLN A 145 -5.38 -17.71 11.68
N LYS A 146 -6.56 -18.21 11.29
CA LYS A 146 -7.27 -19.27 12.04
C LYS A 146 -6.46 -20.56 12.20
N ARG A 147 -5.52 -20.80 11.29
CA ARG A 147 -4.68 -22.01 11.22
C ARG A 147 -3.28 -21.81 11.79
N ASP A 148 -2.99 -20.64 12.40
CA ASP A 148 -1.69 -20.28 13.00
C ASP A 148 -0.49 -20.41 12.02
N LEU A 149 -0.76 -20.31 10.72
CA LEU A 149 0.25 -20.40 9.65
C LEU A 149 0.99 -19.08 9.41
N LEU A 150 0.62 -18.02 10.15
CA LEU A 150 1.32 -16.75 10.21
C LEU A 150 2.09 -16.68 11.53
N GLY A 151 3.35 -17.10 11.50
CA GLY A 151 4.14 -17.40 12.70
C GLY A 151 4.21 -16.27 13.74
N LYS A 152 3.99 -16.63 15.02
CA LYS A 152 4.48 -15.93 16.20
C LYS A 152 5.09 -16.93 17.19
N LYS A 153 6.41 -16.89 17.41
CA LYS A 153 7.07 -17.24 18.69
C LYS A 153 8.40 -16.49 18.85
N PHE A 154 8.61 -15.84 20.00
CA PHE A 154 9.96 -15.51 20.48
C PHE A 154 10.63 -16.83 20.87
N PRO A 155 11.86 -17.14 20.41
CA PRO A 155 12.54 -18.35 20.79
C PRO A 155 13.02 -18.25 22.25
N SER A 156 12.70 -19.26 23.06
CA SER A 156 13.38 -19.48 24.33
C SER A 156 14.86 -19.73 24.06
N CYS A 157 15.77 -18.95 24.67
CA CYS A 157 17.18 -19.03 24.34
C CYS A 157 18.01 -19.54 25.53
N LYS A 158 19.07 -20.31 25.23
CA LYS A 158 20.12 -20.71 26.18
C LYS A 158 21.41 -19.99 25.77
N PRO A 159 21.64 -18.75 26.20
CA PRO A 159 22.86 -18.03 25.86
C PRO A 159 24.08 -18.73 26.46
N SER A 160 25.15 -18.86 25.68
CA SER A 160 26.39 -19.54 26.08
C SER A 160 27.01 -18.96 27.36
N PHE A 161 26.74 -17.69 27.66
CA PHE A 161 27.24 -16.98 28.84
C PHE A 161 26.51 -17.29 30.15
N LEU A 162 25.38 -17.99 30.11
CA LEU A 162 24.62 -18.36 31.31
C LEU A 162 25.06 -19.70 31.91
N ASN A 163 26.23 -20.24 31.49
CA ASN A 163 26.84 -21.46 32.06
C ASN A 163 25.84 -22.63 32.19
N GLY A 164 25.03 -22.86 31.15
CA GLY A 164 24.02 -23.92 31.10
C GLY A 164 22.64 -23.56 31.67
N MET A 165 22.43 -22.31 32.11
CA MET A 165 21.13 -21.79 32.56
C MET A 165 20.35 -21.14 31.39
N GLN A 166 19.03 -21.02 31.55
CA GLN A 166 18.10 -20.53 30.53
C GLN A 166 17.33 -19.32 31.06
N LEU A 167 17.07 -18.35 30.16
CA LEU A 167 16.12 -17.24 30.35
C LEU A 167 14.87 -17.53 29.52
N ASP A 168 13.70 -17.06 29.96
CA ASP A 168 12.45 -17.26 29.22
C ASP A 168 12.38 -16.40 27.95
N GLY A 169 13.08 -15.27 27.94
CA GLY A 169 13.41 -14.54 26.71
C GLY A 169 14.61 -13.61 26.88
N TYR A 170 15.35 -13.41 25.79
CA TYR A 170 16.49 -12.49 25.74
C TYR A 170 16.70 -11.97 24.33
N ASN A 171 17.03 -10.69 24.23
CA ASN A 171 17.39 -10.01 22.99
C ASN A 171 18.75 -9.32 23.19
N GLU A 172 19.74 -9.75 22.40
CA GLU A 172 21.11 -9.24 22.48
C GLU A 172 21.26 -7.80 22.00
N GLU A 173 20.53 -7.41 20.95
CA GLU A 173 20.58 -6.06 20.38
C GLU A 173 20.03 -5.01 21.37
N LEU A 174 18.97 -5.38 22.10
CA LEU A 174 18.32 -4.52 23.08
C LEU A 174 18.94 -4.60 24.47
N LYS A 175 19.89 -5.52 24.69
CA LYS A 175 20.38 -5.93 26.02
C LYS A 175 19.23 -6.14 27.02
N LEU A 176 18.16 -6.79 26.59
CA LEU A 176 16.93 -6.96 27.38
C LEU A 176 16.62 -8.45 27.57
N ALA A 177 16.29 -8.84 28.80
CA ALA A 177 15.90 -10.20 29.16
C ALA A 177 14.61 -10.20 30.00
N TYR A 178 13.84 -11.29 29.95
CA TYR A 178 12.73 -11.52 30.88
C TYR A 178 12.71 -12.95 31.43
N GLU A 179 12.21 -13.08 32.66
CA GLU A 179 11.89 -14.36 33.31
C GLU A 179 10.46 -14.37 33.83
N PHE A 180 9.75 -15.46 33.58
CA PHE A 180 8.40 -15.67 34.06
C PHE A 180 8.45 -16.46 35.37
N GLN A 181 8.16 -15.79 36.48
CA GLN A 181 8.19 -16.43 37.79
C GLN A 181 6.90 -17.18 38.07
N GLY A 182 6.88 -18.49 37.80
CA GLY A 182 5.74 -19.36 38.11
C GLY A 182 5.39 -19.44 39.61
N PRO A 183 4.21 -19.94 39.99
CA PRO A 183 3.74 -20.02 41.39
C PRO A 183 4.70 -20.74 42.35
N GLN A 184 5.54 -21.61 41.80
CA GLN A 184 6.59 -22.33 42.53
C GLN A 184 7.69 -21.44 43.16
N HIS A 185 7.84 -20.18 42.73
CA HIS A 185 8.80 -19.23 43.32
C HIS A 185 8.26 -18.57 44.61
N PHE A 186 6.94 -18.60 44.83
CA PHE A 186 6.27 -17.91 45.94
C PHE A 186 5.68 -18.86 46.99
N HIS A 187 5.38 -20.12 46.62
CA HIS A 187 4.78 -21.11 47.52
C HIS A 187 5.46 -22.48 47.44
N GLN A 188 5.64 -23.15 48.60
CA GLN A 188 6.10 -24.55 48.63
C GLN A 188 5.08 -25.47 47.95
N ASN A 189 5.43 -25.97 46.77
CA ASN A 189 4.66 -26.98 46.07
C ASN A 189 5.34 -28.36 46.23
N SER A 190 4.64 -29.33 46.82
CA SER A 190 5.14 -30.70 47.09
C SER A 190 5.48 -31.51 45.84
N MET A 191 5.03 -31.03 44.67
CA MET A 191 5.33 -31.64 43.37
C MET A 191 6.71 -31.24 42.81
N PHE A 192 7.24 -30.08 43.20
CA PHE A 192 8.51 -29.51 42.69
C PHE A 192 9.63 -29.42 43.75
N HIS A 193 9.30 -29.41 45.05
CA HIS A 193 10.25 -29.32 46.17
C HIS A 193 10.27 -30.61 46.98
N LYS A 194 10.90 -31.67 46.47
CA LYS A 194 10.91 -32.99 47.11
C LYS A 194 11.74 -33.04 48.40
N ARG A 195 12.63 -32.07 48.63
CA ARG A 195 13.44 -31.93 49.87
C ARG A 195 13.11 -30.67 50.69
N GLY A 196 11.96 -30.05 50.47
CA GLY A 196 11.49 -28.91 51.29
C GLY A 196 12.33 -27.64 51.11
N GLU A 197 12.71 -26.98 52.22
CA GLU A 197 13.42 -25.69 52.22
C GLU A 197 14.75 -25.66 51.43
N ILE A 198 15.43 -26.80 51.32
CA ILE A 198 16.74 -26.91 50.64
C ILE A 198 16.62 -26.65 49.12
N ASP A 199 15.52 -27.11 48.51
CA ASP A 199 15.28 -26.91 47.07
C ASP A 199 14.89 -25.45 46.78
N LEU A 200 14.20 -24.80 47.72
CA LEU A 200 13.74 -23.42 47.61
C LEU A 200 14.89 -22.41 47.80
N ASP A 201 15.82 -22.69 48.72
CA ASP A 201 17.07 -21.92 48.87
C ASP A 201 18.01 -22.09 47.66
N SER A 202 18.05 -23.28 47.08
CA SER A 202 18.82 -23.55 45.86
C SER A 202 18.27 -22.81 44.64
N GLN A 203 16.94 -22.68 44.54
CA GLN A 203 16.27 -21.94 43.45
C GLN A 203 16.51 -20.43 43.60
N ARG A 204 16.37 -19.87 44.81
CA ARG A 204 16.70 -18.47 45.10
C ARG A 204 18.16 -18.12 44.79
N LYS A 205 19.10 -19.00 45.14
CA LYS A 205 20.52 -18.84 44.78
C LYS A 205 20.75 -18.86 43.26
N ARG A 206 19.93 -19.59 42.51
CA ARG A 206 20.03 -19.68 41.05
C ARG A 206 19.47 -18.43 40.37
N ASP A 207 18.33 -17.92 40.84
CA ASP A 207 17.70 -16.70 40.33
C ASP A 207 18.57 -15.48 40.62
N GLN A 208 19.12 -15.38 41.84
CA GLN A 208 20.09 -14.35 42.20
C GLN A 208 21.33 -14.38 41.28
N LYS A 209 21.85 -15.58 40.98
CA LYS A 209 23.00 -15.73 40.08
C LYS A 209 22.69 -15.28 38.66
N LYS A 210 21.47 -15.50 38.16
CA LYS A 210 21.06 -14.98 36.83
C LYS A 210 20.97 -13.47 36.84
N TRP A 211 20.45 -12.89 37.91
CA TRP A 211 20.38 -11.44 38.09
C TRP A 211 21.78 -10.81 38.11
N ASP A 212 22.70 -11.38 38.88
CA ASP A 212 24.08 -10.90 38.97
C ASP A 212 24.79 -10.95 37.60
N ILE A 213 24.62 -12.05 36.84
CA ILE A 213 25.19 -12.20 35.49
C ILE A 213 24.60 -11.19 34.49
N CYS A 214 23.29 -10.94 34.56
CA CYS A 214 22.65 -9.93 33.69
C CYS A 214 23.15 -8.53 34.03
N LYS A 215 23.26 -8.20 35.32
CA LYS A 215 23.73 -6.90 35.80
C LYS A 215 25.19 -6.63 35.43
N GLU A 216 26.09 -7.60 35.61
CA GLU A 216 27.50 -7.49 35.21
C GLU A 216 27.67 -7.19 33.71
N ARG A 217 26.72 -7.63 32.87
CA ARG A 217 26.74 -7.45 31.41
C ARG A 217 25.93 -6.24 30.93
N SER A 218 25.37 -5.46 31.85
CA SER A 218 24.46 -4.35 31.53
C SER A 218 23.24 -4.81 30.71
N ILE A 219 22.70 -5.97 31.07
CA ILE A 219 21.47 -6.53 30.51
C ILE A 219 20.34 -6.22 31.49
N ASP A 220 19.29 -5.55 31.00
CA ASP A 220 18.09 -5.25 31.78
C ASP A 220 17.22 -6.51 31.89
N LEU A 221 17.11 -7.05 33.11
CA LEU A 221 16.26 -8.20 33.41
C LEU A 221 14.90 -7.74 33.96
N ILE A 222 13.82 -8.18 33.32
CA ILE A 222 12.44 -7.98 33.76
C ILE A 222 11.89 -9.28 34.33
N GLU A 223 11.61 -9.30 35.63
CA GLU A 223 10.93 -10.41 36.30
C GLU A 223 9.42 -10.22 36.16
N VAL A 224 8.75 -11.17 35.50
CA VAL A 224 7.32 -11.14 35.19
C VAL A 224 6.57 -12.04 36.18
N PRO A 225 5.67 -11.50 37.01
CA PRO A 225 4.85 -12.29 37.94
C PRO A 225 3.91 -13.27 37.22
N TYR A 226 3.66 -14.45 37.81
CA TYR A 226 2.80 -15.48 37.20
C TYR A 226 1.34 -15.07 36.98
N ASP A 227 0.85 -14.11 37.74
CA ASP A 227 -0.51 -13.58 37.68
C ASP A 227 -0.66 -12.41 36.69
N SER A 228 0.46 -11.98 36.08
CA SER A 228 0.50 -10.86 35.15
C SER A 228 0.46 -11.31 33.68
N ASP A 229 -0.23 -10.53 32.84
CA ASP A 229 -0.18 -10.70 31.39
C ASP A 229 1.18 -10.22 30.87
N LEU A 230 1.92 -11.12 30.23
CA LEU A 230 3.33 -10.98 29.86
C LEU A 230 3.60 -9.69 29.06
N PHE A 231 2.83 -9.44 28.01
CA PHE A 231 3.09 -8.32 27.11
C PHE A 231 2.72 -6.95 27.71
N PRO A 232 1.53 -6.78 28.34
CA PRO A 232 1.20 -5.55 29.05
C PRO A 232 2.20 -5.22 30.17
N TYR A 233 2.62 -6.22 30.95
CA TYR A 233 3.51 -6.02 32.08
C TYR A 233 4.90 -5.54 31.65
N ILE A 234 5.54 -6.24 30.69
CA ILE A 234 6.84 -5.85 30.13
C ILE A 234 6.79 -4.43 29.57
N LYS A 235 5.73 -4.08 28.84
CA LYS A 235 5.56 -2.74 28.28
C LYS A 235 5.48 -1.66 29.38
N SER A 236 4.77 -1.93 30.47
CA SER A 236 4.64 -0.98 31.58
C SER A 236 5.96 -0.78 32.34
N GLU A 237 6.76 -1.83 32.54
CA GLU A 237 8.05 -1.74 33.22
C GLU A 237 9.09 -0.97 32.40
N LEU A 238 9.09 -1.13 31.07
CA LEU A 238 9.93 -0.33 30.18
C LEU A 238 9.58 1.16 30.25
N GLN A 239 8.29 1.49 30.32
CA GLN A 239 7.82 2.89 30.40
C GLN A 239 8.19 3.59 31.72
N LYS A 240 8.20 2.87 32.85
CA LYS A 240 8.58 3.42 34.16
C LYS A 240 10.04 3.82 34.25
N ARG A 241 10.91 3.19 33.45
CA ARG A 241 12.37 3.33 33.55
C ARG A 241 12.91 4.54 32.78
N GLU A 242 12.12 5.21 31.94
CA GLU A 242 12.66 6.25 31.04
C GLU A 242 12.40 7.72 31.41
N ILE A 243 11.46 8.15 32.26
CA ILE A 243 11.17 9.60 32.41
C ILE A 243 10.62 10.01 33.80
N GLU A 244 11.05 11.17 34.33
CA GLU A 244 10.28 11.95 35.33
C GLU A 244 8.93 12.32 34.72
N ASN A 245 7.88 11.57 35.08
CA ASN A 245 6.58 11.68 34.41
C ASN A 245 5.90 13.01 34.70
N LEU A 246 5.71 13.82 33.65
CA LEU A 246 4.66 14.81 33.59
C LEU A 246 3.32 14.10 33.57
N ASP A 247 2.32 14.65 34.25
CA ASP A 247 0.96 14.10 34.23
C ASP A 247 0.44 14.04 32.78
N PRO A 248 -0.12 12.89 32.34
CA PRO A 248 -0.70 12.77 31.01
C PRO A 248 -1.90 13.72 30.88
N VAL A 249 -1.82 14.67 29.96
CA VAL A 249 -2.95 15.52 29.60
C VAL A 249 -3.87 14.73 28.66
N GLU A 250 -5.11 14.47 29.08
CA GLU A 250 -6.14 13.92 28.21
C GLU A 250 -6.46 14.91 27.08
N ARG A 251 -5.99 14.62 25.87
CA ARG A 251 -6.27 15.42 24.68
C ARG A 251 -7.51 14.88 23.98
N MET A 252 -8.64 15.57 24.14
CA MET A 252 -9.82 15.33 23.31
C MET A 252 -9.58 15.91 21.91
N VAL A 253 -9.43 15.04 20.91
CA VAL A 253 -9.35 15.45 19.49
C VAL A 253 -10.78 15.45 18.94
N LEU A 254 -11.38 16.65 18.84
CA LEU A 254 -12.67 16.83 18.18
C LEU A 254 -12.46 16.91 16.66
N ASN A 255 -12.93 15.91 15.92
CA ASN A 255 -12.93 15.96 14.46
C ASN A 255 -14.19 16.69 13.96
N ILE A 256 -14.19 18.01 14.11
CA ILE A 256 -15.21 18.89 13.51
C ILE A 256 -14.70 19.20 12.10
N ASP A 257 -14.92 18.27 11.18
CA ASP A 257 -14.50 18.43 9.79
C ASP A 257 -15.23 19.65 9.18
N GLU A 258 -14.48 20.53 8.51
CA GLU A 258 -15.03 21.73 7.87
C GLU A 258 -15.86 21.41 6.61
N TYR A 259 -15.77 20.17 6.11
CA TYR A 259 -16.44 19.66 4.92
C TYR A 259 -16.87 18.21 5.12
N ASP A 260 -18.06 17.88 4.62
CA ASP A 260 -18.67 16.57 4.84
C ASP A 260 -17.94 15.45 4.07
N ASN A 261 -17.59 14.37 4.80
CA ASN A 261 -17.21 13.05 4.26
C ASN A 261 -16.07 13.06 3.22
N PRO A 262 -14.83 13.42 3.61
CA PRO A 262 -13.66 13.42 2.71
C PRO A 262 -13.36 12.05 2.09
N GLU A 263 -13.72 10.96 2.78
CA GLU A 263 -13.51 9.58 2.32
C GLU A 263 -14.19 9.31 0.97
N ARG A 264 -15.26 10.04 0.62
CA ARG A 264 -15.94 9.89 -0.67
C ARG A 264 -15.02 10.19 -1.86
N PHE A 265 -14.04 11.08 -1.67
CA PHE A 265 -13.08 11.48 -2.70
C PHE A 265 -11.87 10.54 -2.79
N ASN A 266 -11.64 9.79 -1.72
CA ASN A 266 -10.56 8.82 -1.63
C ASN A 266 -10.96 7.51 -2.33
N SER A 267 -9.96 6.80 -2.85
CA SER A 267 -10.20 5.52 -3.50
C SER A 267 -9.13 4.49 -3.14
N LEU A 268 -7.86 4.76 -3.47
CA LEU A 268 -6.72 3.96 -3.07
C LEU A 268 -6.01 4.70 -1.93
N ASN A 269 -5.55 3.94 -0.94
CA ASN A 269 -4.76 4.48 0.17
C ASN A 269 -3.31 4.84 -0.25
N SER A 270 -2.88 4.38 -1.41
CA SER A 270 -1.56 4.67 -1.99
C SER A 270 -1.53 6.00 -2.74
N THR A 271 -2.67 6.56 -3.14
CA THR A 271 -2.74 7.86 -3.82
C THR A 271 -2.97 9.01 -2.84
N PRO A 272 -2.88 10.29 -3.26
CA PRO A 272 -3.15 11.41 -2.37
C PRO A 272 -4.51 11.31 -1.69
N GLN A 273 -4.55 11.53 -0.37
CA GLN A 273 -5.79 11.51 0.42
C GLN A 273 -6.39 12.91 0.53
N TRP A 274 -7.70 13.00 0.40
CA TRP A 274 -8.42 14.26 0.38
C TRP A 274 -8.54 14.91 1.77
N PRO A 275 -8.38 16.25 1.86
CA PRO A 275 -7.83 17.14 0.85
C PRO A 275 -6.29 17.03 0.79
N PHE A 276 -5.70 17.38 -0.37
CA PHE A 276 -4.25 17.33 -0.53
C PHE A 276 -3.68 18.50 -1.35
N ASN A 277 -2.40 18.74 -1.12
CA ASN A 277 -1.52 19.59 -1.90
C ASN A 277 -0.38 18.76 -2.50
N LEU A 278 -0.33 18.69 -3.82
CA LEU A 278 0.59 17.84 -4.56
C LEU A 278 1.50 18.67 -5.48
N LEU A 279 2.81 18.45 -5.40
CA LEU A 279 3.79 18.93 -6.38
C LEU A 279 4.20 17.78 -7.30
N ILE A 280 4.21 18.03 -8.61
CA ILE A 280 4.80 17.13 -9.60
C ILE A 280 5.86 17.89 -10.40
N SER A 281 7.13 17.51 -10.25
CA SER A 281 8.26 18.12 -10.96
C SER A 281 8.95 17.13 -11.90
N GLY A 282 9.73 17.64 -12.85
CA GLY A 282 10.44 16.85 -13.86
C GLY A 282 10.54 17.57 -15.20
N ARG A 283 11.52 17.21 -16.04
CA ARG A 283 11.71 17.87 -17.34
C ARG A 283 10.54 17.64 -18.31
N THR A 284 10.52 18.38 -19.41
CA THR A 284 9.57 18.15 -20.51
C THR A 284 9.66 16.70 -21.02
N ARG A 285 8.51 16.07 -21.29
CA ARG A 285 8.36 14.64 -21.67
C ARG A 285 8.76 13.62 -20.60
N SER A 286 8.86 14.00 -19.34
CA SER A 286 9.15 13.05 -18.26
C SER A 286 7.95 12.20 -17.82
N GLY A 287 6.71 12.57 -18.20
CA GLY A 287 5.49 11.84 -17.83
C GLY A 287 4.57 12.57 -16.85
N LYS A 288 4.97 13.71 -16.27
CA LYS A 288 4.20 14.47 -15.26
C LYS A 288 2.71 14.62 -15.56
N THR A 289 2.37 15.14 -16.75
CA THR A 289 0.96 15.39 -17.07
C THR A 289 0.19 14.08 -17.27
N ASN A 290 0.84 13.04 -17.80
CA ASN A 290 0.21 11.72 -17.90
C ASN A 290 -0.11 11.17 -16.51
N GLU A 291 0.76 11.41 -15.54
CA GLU A 291 0.52 10.99 -14.16
C GLU A 291 -0.69 11.69 -13.54
N VAL A 292 -0.87 13.00 -13.80
CA VAL A 292 -2.10 13.70 -13.38
C VAL A 292 -3.33 13.10 -14.03
N ILE A 293 -3.28 12.78 -15.33
CA ILE A 293 -4.40 12.12 -16.02
C ILE A 293 -4.67 10.73 -15.44
N ASN A 294 -3.61 9.96 -15.13
CA ASN A 294 -3.71 8.64 -14.50
C ASN A 294 -4.38 8.72 -13.13
N LEU A 295 -4.00 9.68 -12.29
CA LEU A 295 -4.62 9.90 -10.99
C LEU A 295 -6.10 10.27 -11.13
N LEU A 296 -6.40 11.22 -12.02
CA LEU A 296 -7.76 11.75 -12.19
C LEU A 296 -8.73 10.77 -12.87
N LEU A 297 -8.25 9.85 -13.70
CA LEU A 297 -9.11 8.90 -14.43
C LEU A 297 -9.01 7.47 -13.91
N GLY A 298 -7.90 7.10 -13.28
CA GLY A 298 -7.60 5.74 -12.84
C GLY A 298 -7.90 4.69 -13.92
N ASN A 299 -8.55 3.61 -13.51
CA ASN A 299 -9.02 2.57 -14.44
C ASN A 299 -10.47 2.80 -14.93
N LYS A 300 -11.08 3.94 -14.61
CA LYS A 300 -12.51 4.22 -14.89
C LYS A 300 -12.83 4.09 -16.36
N MET A 301 -12.09 4.82 -17.21
CA MET A 301 -12.33 4.85 -18.65
C MET A 301 -12.13 3.47 -19.28
N TYR A 302 -11.07 2.75 -18.86
CA TYR A 302 -10.81 1.40 -19.32
C TYR A 302 -11.97 0.45 -19.02
N ARG A 303 -12.51 0.47 -17.78
CA ARG A 303 -13.62 -0.42 -17.42
C ARG A 303 -14.91 -0.03 -18.15
N LEU A 304 -15.18 1.26 -18.30
CA LEU A 304 -16.34 1.78 -19.03
C LEU A 304 -16.32 1.34 -20.51
N PHE A 305 -15.21 1.54 -21.22
CA PHE A 305 -15.11 1.15 -22.64
C PHE A 305 -15.16 -0.36 -22.88
N ASN A 306 -14.79 -1.17 -21.88
CA ASN A 306 -14.87 -2.63 -21.96
C ASN A 306 -16.18 -3.21 -21.40
N GLY A 307 -17.20 -2.38 -21.14
CA GLY A 307 -18.49 -2.82 -20.60
C GLY A 307 -18.41 -3.41 -19.18
N LYS A 308 -17.30 -3.20 -18.47
CA LYS A 308 -17.08 -3.71 -17.11
C LYS A 308 -17.65 -2.71 -16.09
N LYS A 309 -18.50 -3.18 -15.17
CA LYS A 309 -18.97 -2.40 -14.00
C LYS A 309 -17.80 -2.02 -13.09
N CYS A 310 -17.94 -0.94 -12.29
CA CYS A 310 -17.04 -0.55 -11.19
C CYS A 310 -15.61 -0.08 -11.58
N GLY A 311 -15.51 0.85 -12.52
CA GLY A 311 -14.29 1.64 -12.72
C GLY A 311 -14.08 2.70 -11.64
N THR A 312 -12.81 2.96 -11.31
CA THR A 312 -12.41 3.87 -10.22
C THR A 312 -11.41 4.90 -10.74
N ARG A 313 -11.72 6.17 -10.49
CA ARG A 313 -10.76 7.28 -10.55
C ARG A 313 -9.95 7.26 -9.27
N TYR A 314 -8.63 7.43 -9.36
CA TYR A 314 -7.78 7.32 -8.17
C TYR A 314 -7.92 8.53 -7.25
N ILE A 315 -8.05 9.71 -7.86
CA ILE A 315 -8.50 10.92 -7.22
C ILE A 315 -9.90 11.21 -7.76
N LYS A 316 -10.91 11.06 -6.89
CA LYS A 316 -12.27 11.49 -7.23
C LYS A 316 -12.43 12.95 -6.83
N ASN A 317 -13.25 13.64 -7.60
CA ASN A 317 -13.58 15.04 -7.40
C ASN A 317 -14.87 15.35 -8.15
N ASP A 318 -15.61 16.31 -7.63
CA ASP A 318 -16.84 16.81 -8.22
C ASP A 318 -16.49 17.80 -9.34
N ASP A 319 -15.53 18.69 -9.13
CA ASP A 319 -15.14 19.70 -10.11
C ASP A 319 -13.63 19.65 -10.38
N LEU A 320 -13.22 19.71 -11.65
CA LEU A 320 -11.82 19.82 -12.05
C LEU A 320 -11.58 21.16 -12.74
N VAL A 321 -10.61 21.93 -12.25
CA VAL A 321 -10.18 23.20 -12.83
C VAL A 321 -8.72 23.12 -13.27
N LEU A 322 -8.47 23.19 -14.58
CA LEU A 322 -7.13 23.25 -15.17
C LEU A 322 -6.75 24.70 -15.49
N ILE A 323 -5.62 25.15 -14.96
CA ILE A 323 -5.07 26.49 -15.18
C ILE A 323 -3.71 26.35 -15.82
N GLY A 324 -3.56 26.89 -17.03
CA GLY A 324 -2.32 26.78 -17.79
C GLY A 324 -2.34 27.56 -19.10
N HIS A 325 -1.19 27.69 -19.75
CA HIS A 325 -1.10 28.31 -21.08
C HIS A 325 -1.54 27.39 -22.20
N HIS A 326 -1.25 26.09 -22.07
CA HIS A 326 -1.41 25.09 -23.13
C HIS A 326 -2.62 24.17 -22.93
N ILE A 327 -3.73 24.72 -22.44
CA ILE A 327 -4.98 23.98 -22.13
C ILE A 327 -5.63 23.27 -23.34
N ASN A 328 -5.21 23.60 -24.56
CA ASN A 328 -5.73 23.02 -25.81
C ASN A 328 -4.89 21.86 -26.35
N GLU A 329 -3.85 21.43 -25.63
CA GLU A 329 -3.05 20.26 -26.01
C GLU A 329 -3.90 18.97 -26.06
N PRO A 330 -3.53 17.99 -26.90
CA PRO A 330 -4.29 16.74 -27.08
C PRO A 330 -4.63 16.03 -25.76
N LYS A 331 -3.69 16.02 -24.81
CA LYS A 331 -3.85 15.37 -23.50
C LYS A 331 -4.97 15.97 -22.64
N TYR A 332 -5.13 17.29 -22.64
CA TYR A 332 -6.22 17.96 -21.90
C TYR A 332 -7.54 17.90 -22.65
N LYS A 333 -7.51 17.89 -23.99
CA LYS A 333 -8.70 17.59 -24.79
C LYS A 333 -9.21 16.18 -24.52
N TYR A 334 -8.29 15.21 -24.37
CA TYR A 334 -8.62 13.84 -23.96
C TYR A 334 -9.23 13.83 -22.55
N LEU A 335 -8.58 14.47 -21.57
CA LEU A 335 -9.08 14.56 -20.19
C LEU A 335 -10.49 15.19 -20.13
N LYS A 336 -10.71 16.30 -20.84
CA LYS A 336 -12.01 16.95 -20.97
C LYS A 336 -13.08 15.98 -21.52
N ARG A 337 -12.78 15.28 -22.62
CA ARG A 337 -13.69 14.28 -23.21
C ARG A 337 -14.01 13.15 -22.24
N CYS A 338 -13.03 12.68 -21.47
CA CYS A 338 -13.27 11.64 -20.46
C CYS A 338 -14.25 12.11 -19.38
N TYR A 339 -14.09 13.34 -18.88
CA TYR A 339 -15.02 13.95 -17.93
C TYR A 339 -16.42 14.09 -18.53
N GLU A 340 -16.54 14.55 -19.78
CA GLU A 340 -17.82 14.64 -20.51
C GLU A 340 -18.49 13.26 -20.65
N ILE A 341 -17.73 12.21 -20.98
CA ILE A 341 -18.25 10.84 -21.09
C ILE A 341 -18.78 10.37 -19.73
N ILE A 342 -18.01 10.54 -18.65
CA ILE A 342 -18.41 10.11 -17.31
C ILE A 342 -19.67 10.86 -16.86
N ALA A 343 -19.72 12.18 -17.03
CA ALA A 343 -20.86 13.01 -16.64
C ALA A 343 -22.15 12.66 -17.40
N ASN A 344 -22.04 12.25 -18.67
CA ASN A 344 -23.20 11.95 -19.52
C ASN A 344 -23.56 10.46 -19.61
N SER A 345 -22.74 9.57 -19.05
CA SER A 345 -22.98 8.12 -19.06
C SER A 345 -24.31 7.73 -18.39
N PRO A 346 -24.91 6.57 -18.70
CA PRO A 346 -26.07 6.09 -17.96
C PRO A 346 -25.68 5.63 -16.55
N LYS A 347 -26.64 5.60 -15.61
CA LYS A 347 -26.44 4.95 -14.31
C LYS A 347 -26.10 3.45 -14.53
N PRO A 348 -25.17 2.85 -13.76
CA PRO A 348 -24.49 3.39 -12.58
C PRO A 348 -23.14 4.09 -12.88
N TYR A 349 -22.79 4.32 -14.15
CA TYR A 349 -21.48 4.88 -14.51
C TYR A 349 -21.39 6.40 -14.40
N ARG A 350 -22.55 7.07 -14.45
CA ARG A 350 -22.68 8.51 -14.30
C ARG A 350 -22.09 9.00 -12.98
N GLU A 351 -21.26 10.03 -13.03
CA GLU A 351 -20.85 10.81 -11.88
C GLU A 351 -21.23 12.28 -12.10
N ASP A 352 -21.62 13.00 -11.03
CA ASP A 352 -21.95 14.42 -11.10
C ASP A 352 -20.67 15.27 -11.10
N ILE A 353 -19.98 15.29 -12.26
CA ILE A 353 -18.66 15.91 -12.38
C ILE A 353 -18.56 16.99 -13.45
N THR A 354 -17.71 17.99 -13.22
CA THR A 354 -17.45 19.07 -14.19
C THR A 354 -15.96 19.25 -14.50
N PHE A 355 -15.68 19.76 -15.70
CA PHE A 355 -14.33 20.10 -16.15
C PHE A 355 -14.30 21.53 -16.70
N ARG A 356 -13.40 22.36 -16.18
CA ARG A 356 -13.14 23.72 -16.67
C ARG A 356 -11.65 23.88 -16.93
N ALA A 357 -11.31 24.56 -18.02
CA ALA A 357 -9.94 24.95 -18.31
C ALA A 357 -9.88 26.45 -18.60
N MET A 358 -8.88 27.12 -18.04
CA MET A 358 -8.73 28.57 -18.13
C MET A 358 -7.26 28.99 -18.14
N LYS A 359 -7.03 30.22 -18.60
CA LYS A 359 -5.70 30.83 -18.61
C LYS A 359 -5.36 31.47 -17.25
N PRO A 360 -4.06 31.71 -16.96
CA PRO A 360 -3.62 32.22 -15.65
C PRO A 360 -4.20 33.60 -15.25
N ASP A 361 -4.58 34.43 -16.22
CA ASP A 361 -5.23 35.72 -15.96
C ASP A 361 -6.61 35.57 -15.31
N LYS A 362 -7.26 34.41 -15.49
CA LYS A 362 -8.62 34.11 -15.05
C LYS A 362 -8.71 33.19 -13.83
N ILE A 363 -7.61 33.04 -13.07
CA ILE A 363 -7.63 32.28 -11.82
C ILE A 363 -8.73 32.83 -10.89
N PRO A 364 -9.72 31.99 -10.49
CA PRO A 364 -10.81 32.42 -9.61
C PRO A 364 -10.32 32.64 -8.18
N LYS A 365 -11.13 33.27 -7.34
CA LYS A 365 -10.84 33.34 -5.91
C LYS A 365 -11.33 32.07 -5.23
N ILE A 366 -10.76 31.74 -4.07
CA ILE A 366 -11.18 30.57 -3.28
C ILE A 366 -12.65 30.70 -2.86
N ASP A 367 -13.09 31.90 -2.50
CA ASP A 367 -14.47 32.18 -2.09
C ASP A 367 -15.50 31.97 -3.23
N ASP A 368 -15.04 31.87 -4.48
CA ASP A 368 -15.91 31.59 -5.63
C ASP A 368 -16.28 30.08 -5.71
N PHE A 369 -15.64 29.22 -4.92
CA PHE A 369 -15.90 27.79 -4.86
C PHE A 369 -16.91 27.43 -3.77
N SER A 370 -17.75 26.43 -4.03
CA SER A 370 -18.68 25.89 -3.04
C SER A 370 -18.01 24.76 -2.26
N SER A 371 -17.90 24.91 -0.94
CA SER A 371 -17.36 23.87 -0.05
C SER A 371 -18.18 22.56 -0.06
N LYS A 372 -19.40 22.58 -0.60
CA LYS A 372 -20.24 21.38 -0.78
C LYS A 372 -19.73 20.44 -1.88
N ARG A 373 -18.90 20.95 -2.81
CA ARG A 373 -18.35 20.20 -3.93
C ARG A 373 -16.83 20.12 -3.81
N GLY A 374 -16.29 18.90 -3.89
CA GLY A 374 -14.84 18.71 -3.84
C GLY A 374 -14.19 19.10 -5.15
N THR A 375 -13.34 20.13 -5.12
CA THR A 375 -12.69 20.65 -6.32
C THR A 375 -11.21 20.32 -6.38
N VAL A 376 -10.73 19.77 -7.51
CA VAL A 376 -9.30 19.69 -7.79
C VAL A 376 -8.90 20.85 -8.70
N VAL A 377 -7.85 21.56 -8.33
CA VAL A 377 -7.27 22.65 -9.12
C VAL A 377 -5.85 22.28 -9.55
N VAL A 378 -5.60 22.27 -10.85
CA VAL A 378 -4.29 21.94 -11.45
C VAL A 378 -3.66 23.19 -12.03
N PHE A 379 -2.49 23.57 -11.53
CA PHE A 379 -1.65 24.66 -12.02
C PHE A 379 -0.52 24.07 -12.87
N GLU A 380 -0.60 24.22 -14.20
CA GLU A 380 0.38 23.64 -15.12
C GLU A 380 1.44 24.67 -15.56
N ASP A 381 2.68 24.41 -15.18
CA ASP A 381 3.90 25.11 -15.63
C ASP A 381 3.81 26.63 -15.53
N LEU A 382 3.33 27.10 -14.37
CA LEU A 382 3.12 28.52 -14.08
C LEU A 382 4.28 29.14 -13.30
N CYS A 383 5.42 28.47 -13.11
CA CYS A 383 6.51 28.96 -12.26
C CYS A 383 7.13 30.28 -12.73
N THR A 384 7.03 30.59 -14.02
CA THR A 384 7.54 31.83 -14.61
C THR A 384 6.53 32.99 -14.60
N GLU A 385 5.31 32.76 -14.08
CA GLU A 385 4.29 33.80 -14.04
C GLU A 385 4.70 34.97 -13.13
N PRO A 386 4.30 36.21 -13.46
CA PRO A 386 4.58 37.37 -12.63
C PRO A 386 4.01 37.23 -11.21
N LYS A 387 4.63 37.93 -10.25
CA LYS A 387 4.21 37.92 -8.83
C LYS A 387 2.70 38.10 -8.64
N LYS A 388 2.06 38.98 -9.41
CA LYS A 388 0.60 39.21 -9.36
C LYS A 388 -0.22 37.93 -9.58
N ILE A 389 0.26 37.01 -10.40
CA ILE A 389 -0.40 35.72 -10.68
C ILE A 389 0.01 34.70 -9.62
N GLN A 390 1.29 34.65 -9.23
CA GLN A 390 1.76 33.78 -8.13
C GLN A 390 1.00 34.04 -6.81
N ASP A 391 0.75 35.30 -6.49
CA ASP A 391 0.00 35.71 -5.29
C ASP A 391 -1.46 35.22 -5.33
N LYS A 392 -2.01 34.91 -6.52
CA LYS A 392 -3.33 34.25 -6.65
C LYS A 392 -3.27 32.73 -6.51
N ILE A 393 -2.13 32.11 -6.80
CA ILE A 393 -1.96 30.65 -6.71
C ILE A 393 -1.72 30.23 -5.26
N ALA A 394 -0.91 30.98 -4.52
CA ALA A 394 -0.51 30.62 -3.16
C ALA A 394 -1.67 30.28 -2.19
N PRO A 395 -2.79 31.04 -2.16
CA PRO A 395 -3.93 30.73 -1.29
C PRO A 395 -4.48 29.31 -1.47
N TYR A 396 -4.43 28.75 -2.69
CA TYR A 396 -4.94 27.40 -2.96
C TYR A 396 -4.19 26.32 -2.19
N PHE A 397 -2.94 26.57 -1.84
CA PHE A 397 -2.10 25.65 -1.09
C PHE A 397 -2.11 25.93 0.41
N SER A 398 -2.30 27.18 0.85
CA SER A 398 -2.38 27.50 2.29
C SER A 398 -3.77 27.28 2.88
N GLU A 399 -4.81 27.61 2.13
CA GLU A 399 -6.18 27.76 2.66
C GLU A 399 -7.22 26.94 1.87
N GLY A 400 -6.84 26.37 0.72
CA GLY A 400 -7.77 25.66 -0.18
C GLY A 400 -8.58 24.55 0.50
N ARG A 401 -8.02 23.86 1.49
CA ARG A 401 -8.74 22.83 2.26
C ARG A 401 -10.02 23.34 2.93
N HIS A 402 -10.02 24.60 3.39
CA HIS A 402 -11.18 25.23 4.04
C HIS A 402 -12.36 25.43 3.07
N ALA A 403 -12.06 25.46 1.76
CA ALA A 403 -13.05 25.54 0.69
C ALA A 403 -13.29 24.20 -0.02
N ASN A 404 -12.85 23.07 0.56
CA ASN A 404 -12.94 21.74 -0.05
C ASN A 404 -12.20 21.67 -1.40
N ILE A 405 -10.99 22.24 -1.45
CA ILE A 405 -10.12 22.26 -2.64
C ILE A 405 -8.86 21.45 -2.37
N SER A 406 -8.52 20.56 -3.31
CA SER A 406 -7.19 19.94 -3.42
C SER A 406 -6.42 20.53 -4.60
N SER A 407 -5.12 20.78 -4.41
CA SER A 407 -4.31 21.55 -5.34
C SER A 407 -3.15 20.72 -5.90
N ILE A 408 -2.93 20.81 -7.21
CA ILE A 408 -1.80 20.16 -7.90
C ILE A 408 -0.97 21.25 -8.59
N TYR A 409 0.32 21.33 -8.28
CA TYR A 409 1.28 22.19 -8.96
C TYR A 409 2.19 21.34 -9.85
N ILE A 410 2.23 21.62 -11.16
CA ILE A 410 3.13 20.96 -12.11
C ILE A 410 4.19 21.95 -12.57
N THR A 411 5.45 21.54 -12.53
CA THR A 411 6.59 22.39 -12.93
C THR A 411 7.74 21.55 -13.49
N GLN A 412 8.75 22.21 -14.05
CA GLN A 412 9.91 21.54 -14.63
C GLN A 412 10.93 21.12 -13.56
N SER A 413 11.31 22.02 -12.65
CA SER A 413 12.17 21.71 -11.50
C SER A 413 11.42 21.83 -10.18
N PHE A 414 11.81 21.04 -9.18
CA PHE A 414 11.34 21.15 -7.81
C PHE A 414 11.59 22.56 -7.24
N PHE A 415 12.74 23.16 -7.55
CA PHE A 415 13.10 24.48 -7.02
C PHE A 415 12.40 25.65 -7.72
N ASP A 416 11.82 25.42 -8.90
CA ASP A 416 10.94 26.39 -9.56
C ASP A 416 9.61 26.58 -8.81
N CYS A 417 9.20 25.59 -8.01
CA CYS A 417 8.01 25.70 -7.19
C CYS A 417 8.22 26.75 -6.09
N PRO A 418 7.35 27.78 -6.00
CA PRO A 418 7.45 28.82 -4.99
C PRO A 418 7.60 28.25 -3.58
N LYS A 419 8.51 28.83 -2.80
CA LYS A 419 8.80 28.36 -1.42
C LYS A 419 7.56 28.29 -0.53
N LEU A 420 6.61 29.23 -0.72
CA LEU A 420 5.35 29.25 0.02
C LEU A 420 4.49 28.03 -0.29
N ILE A 421 4.40 27.63 -1.56
CA ILE A 421 3.70 26.41 -1.98
C ILE A 421 4.41 25.18 -1.41
N ARG A 422 5.75 25.10 -1.57
CA ARG A 422 6.55 23.96 -1.07
C ARG A 422 6.41 23.68 0.43
N LYS A 423 6.14 24.69 1.25
CA LYS A 423 5.92 24.54 2.69
C LYS A 423 4.57 23.92 3.07
N ASN A 424 3.60 23.95 2.17
CA ASN A 424 2.23 23.48 2.39
C ASN A 424 1.91 22.21 1.59
N LEU A 425 2.93 21.53 1.05
CA LEU A 425 2.74 20.28 0.31
C LEU A 425 2.50 19.11 1.25
N ASP A 426 1.60 18.22 0.84
CA ASP A 426 1.39 16.91 1.44
C ASP A 426 2.15 15.83 0.67
N TYR A 427 2.30 16.01 -0.65
CA TYR A 427 2.98 15.06 -1.53
C TYR A 427 3.93 15.76 -2.49
N ILE A 428 5.09 15.17 -2.71
CA ILE A 428 6.06 15.58 -3.73
C ILE A 428 6.30 14.40 -4.66
N VAL A 429 6.12 14.59 -5.96
CA VAL A 429 6.42 13.62 -7.00
C VAL A 429 7.56 14.14 -7.86
N LEU A 430 8.67 13.42 -7.87
CA LEU A 430 9.85 13.73 -8.64
C LEU A 430 9.91 12.80 -9.84
N PHE A 431 9.86 13.36 -11.04
CA PHE A 431 10.22 12.67 -12.28
C PHE A 431 11.66 13.01 -12.69
N ASN A 432 12.20 12.28 -13.66
CA ASN A 432 13.48 12.58 -14.28
C ASN A 432 13.60 14.07 -14.65
N GLY A 433 14.72 14.69 -14.31
CA GLY A 433 14.98 16.12 -14.55
C GLY A 433 14.21 17.06 -13.63
N SER A 434 13.77 16.59 -12.45
CA SER A 434 13.23 17.45 -11.39
C SER A 434 14.27 18.39 -10.78
N GLY A 435 15.54 18.19 -11.10
CA GLY A 435 16.66 19.05 -10.73
C GLY A 435 17.99 18.44 -11.18
N THR A 436 19.06 19.18 -10.97
CA THR A 436 20.44 18.68 -11.08
C THR A 436 20.74 17.68 -9.96
N TYR A 437 21.88 16.99 -10.05
CA TYR A 437 22.32 16.11 -8.95
C TYR A 437 22.48 16.87 -7.63
N ASP A 438 23.05 18.08 -7.66
CA ASP A 438 23.19 18.93 -6.46
C ASP A 438 21.83 19.36 -5.89
N GLU A 439 20.86 19.63 -6.76
CA GLU A 439 19.48 19.90 -6.36
C GLU A 439 18.83 18.67 -5.72
N LEU A 440 19.05 17.47 -6.28
CA LEU A 440 18.61 16.21 -5.66
C LEU A 440 19.28 15.98 -4.29
N VAL A 441 20.56 16.30 -4.13
CA VAL A 441 21.25 16.29 -2.82
C VAL A 441 20.54 17.22 -1.83
N ASN A 442 20.18 18.42 -2.25
CA ASN A 442 19.48 19.38 -1.39
C ASN A 442 18.06 18.92 -1.03
N ILE A 443 17.34 18.32 -1.97
CA ILE A 443 16.03 17.70 -1.72
C ILE A 443 16.19 16.55 -0.72
N ALA A 444 17.13 15.63 -0.96
CA ALA A 444 17.39 14.51 -0.08
C ALA A 444 17.73 14.99 1.34
N ARG A 445 18.61 15.98 1.49
CA ARG A 445 18.94 16.59 2.81
C ARG A 445 17.72 17.16 3.53
N GLN A 446 16.79 17.77 2.79
CA GLN A 446 15.59 18.38 3.37
C GLN A 446 14.60 17.32 3.85
N TYR A 447 14.41 16.26 3.06
CA TYR A 447 13.33 15.31 3.29
C TYR A 447 13.76 14.00 3.93
N THR A 448 15.05 13.66 3.96
CA THR A 448 15.55 12.35 4.45
C THR A 448 16.73 12.52 5.42
N LYS A 449 16.81 11.66 6.44
CA LYS A 449 17.94 11.67 7.40
C LYS A 449 19.20 11.05 6.79
N LYS A 450 19.05 9.91 6.11
CA LYS A 450 20.11 9.15 5.42
C LYS A 450 20.31 9.62 3.97
N TRP A 451 20.40 10.94 3.77
CA TRP A 451 20.41 11.52 2.43
C TRP A 451 21.59 11.06 1.56
N ARG A 452 22.74 10.76 2.17
CA ARG A 452 23.95 10.28 1.47
C ARG A 452 23.70 8.94 0.79
N ASP A 453 22.98 8.06 1.45
CA ASP A 453 22.70 6.71 0.95
C ASP A 453 21.59 6.74 -0.11
N ILE A 454 20.67 7.71 -0.01
CA ILE A 454 19.45 7.77 -0.83
C ILE A 454 19.65 8.54 -2.14
N VAL A 455 20.52 9.56 -2.19
CA VAL A 455 20.58 10.46 -3.36
C VAL A 455 20.95 9.74 -4.66
N ASP A 456 21.87 8.77 -4.62
CA ASP A 456 22.25 7.98 -5.78
C ASP A 456 21.12 7.05 -6.23
N ILE A 457 20.38 6.50 -5.26
CA ILE A 457 19.20 5.68 -5.52
C ILE A 457 18.12 6.53 -6.20
N LEU A 458 17.84 7.72 -5.67
CA LEU A 458 16.90 8.67 -6.30
C LEU A 458 17.32 8.95 -7.75
N ASN A 459 18.58 9.36 -7.95
CA ASN A 459 19.09 9.69 -9.28
C ASN A 459 19.00 8.49 -10.25
N LYS A 460 19.36 7.28 -9.82
CA LYS A 460 19.26 6.04 -10.62
C LYS A 460 17.82 5.74 -11.04
N ASN A 461 16.87 5.74 -10.11
CA ASN A 461 15.45 5.46 -10.43
C ASN A 461 14.87 6.53 -11.37
N LEU A 462 15.15 7.81 -11.09
CA LEU A 462 14.73 8.93 -11.95
C LEU A 462 15.32 8.81 -13.37
N GLN A 463 16.59 8.44 -13.50
CA GLN A 463 17.21 8.19 -14.81
C GLN A 463 16.57 6.99 -15.54
N GLY A 464 16.16 5.97 -14.78
CA GLY A 464 15.38 4.81 -15.24
C GLY A 464 13.95 5.13 -15.72
N ARG A 465 13.55 6.42 -15.72
CA ARG A 465 12.20 6.93 -16.06
C ARG A 465 11.11 6.56 -15.05
N GLU A 466 11.50 6.09 -13.88
CA GLU A 466 10.58 5.92 -12.77
C GLU A 466 10.40 7.27 -12.06
N PHE A 467 9.34 7.39 -11.26
CA PHE A 467 9.12 8.57 -10.43
C PHE A 467 9.17 8.19 -8.95
N ILE A 468 9.61 9.15 -8.14
CA ILE A 468 9.69 9.01 -6.70
C ILE A 468 8.60 9.84 -6.06
N VAL A 469 7.92 9.29 -5.06
CA VAL A 469 6.95 10.00 -4.24
C VAL A 469 7.50 10.19 -2.83
N ILE A 470 7.45 11.42 -2.33
CA ILE A 470 7.70 11.77 -0.93
C ILE A 470 6.34 12.10 -0.30
N ASP A 471 5.91 11.30 0.65
CA ASP A 471 4.64 11.44 1.37
C ASP A 471 4.86 12.20 2.68
N LEU A 472 4.62 13.51 2.66
CA LEU A 472 4.84 14.39 3.82
C LEU A 472 3.75 14.24 4.89
N THR A 473 2.68 13.48 4.62
CA THR A 473 1.65 13.15 5.60
C THR A 473 2.09 12.05 6.58
N ARG A 474 3.21 11.36 6.26
CA ARG A 474 3.77 10.28 7.06
C ARG A 474 5.00 10.73 7.84
N ALA A 475 5.29 10.02 8.94
CA ALA A 475 6.55 10.17 9.65
C ALA A 475 7.73 9.79 8.74
N LYS A 476 8.89 10.43 8.89
CA LYS A 476 10.07 10.19 8.04
C LYS A 476 10.60 8.75 8.15
N GLU A 477 10.26 8.07 9.23
CA GLU A 477 10.62 6.69 9.55
C GLU A 477 9.65 5.67 8.93
N ASP A 478 8.49 6.10 8.44
CA ASP A 478 7.52 5.22 7.77
C ASP A 478 8.12 4.70 6.44
N ALA A 479 8.03 3.40 6.21
CA ALA A 479 8.53 2.76 4.99
C ALA A 479 7.87 3.31 3.71
N LEU A 480 6.66 3.87 3.80
CA LEU A 480 5.93 4.49 2.70
C LEU A 480 6.12 6.02 2.63
N TYR A 481 6.99 6.59 3.46
CA TYR A 481 7.36 8.01 3.36
C TYR A 481 8.09 8.31 2.04
N LEU A 482 9.03 7.44 1.63
CA LEU A 482 9.67 7.48 0.32
C LEU A 482 9.22 6.28 -0.50
N ARG A 483 8.70 6.54 -1.69
CA ARG A 483 8.13 5.51 -2.55
C ARG A 483 8.69 5.61 -3.95
N LYS A 484 8.87 4.45 -4.58
CA LYS A 484 9.04 4.29 -6.02
C LYS A 484 7.64 4.07 -6.59
N GLY A 485 7.16 5.01 -7.39
CA GLY A 485 5.74 5.06 -7.73
C GLY A 485 4.86 5.36 -6.51
N TRP A 486 3.56 5.07 -6.60
CA TRP A 486 2.60 5.36 -5.54
C TRP A 486 2.51 4.29 -4.45
N ASP A 487 2.86 3.04 -4.76
CA ASP A 487 2.50 1.88 -3.94
C ASP A 487 3.71 1.11 -3.37
N SER A 488 4.91 1.37 -3.87
CA SER A 488 6.10 0.61 -3.49
C SER A 488 7.06 1.43 -2.64
N PRO A 489 7.46 0.98 -1.43
CA PRO A 489 8.56 1.59 -0.66
C PRO A 489 9.83 1.71 -1.50
N LEU A 490 10.54 2.84 -1.38
CA LEU A 490 11.87 2.98 -1.95
C LEU A 490 12.87 2.18 -1.10
N LYS A 491 13.36 1.06 -1.64
CA LYS A 491 14.38 0.23 -0.96
C LYS A 491 15.74 0.92 -1.00
N ILE A 492 16.43 0.92 0.13
CA ILE A 492 17.76 1.54 0.30
C ILE A 492 18.89 0.54 -0.03
N ASP A 493 18.57 -0.75 -0.11
CA ASP A 493 19.55 -1.83 -0.34
C ASP A 493 19.38 -2.44 -1.75
N GLU A 494 20.15 -1.97 -2.73
CA GLU A 494 20.49 -2.67 -3.98
C GLU A 494 21.93 -2.39 -4.42
#